data_AF-A0AAD1NJF7-F1
#
_entry.id   AF-A0AAD1NJF7-F1
#
_cell.length_a   1.000
_cell.length_b   1.000
_cell.length_c   1.000
_cell.angle_alpha   90.00
_cell.angle_beta   90.00
_cell.angle_gamma   90.00
#
_symmetry.space_group_name_H-M   'P 1'
#
loop_
_entity.id
_entity.type
_entity.pdbx_description
1 polymer ?
#
loop_
_entity_poly.entity_id
_entity_poly.type
_entity_poly.pdbx_seq_one_letter_code
_entity_poly.pdbx_strand_id
1 'polypeptide(L)'
;MRERNVGHEIADFWPFAKRQWKDFDYKLADGESLREVQNRNISALEHILATSKNQKVAIGTHGTSLSTILNFYQPDFQFQDFQSLAGKMPYVIKMDFAENNYLTHQVIEIDYDNKKSY
;
A
#
# COMPACT_ATOMS: atom_id res chain seq x y z
N MET A 1 0.98 -0.82 9.78
CA MET A 1 1.31 -1.87 8.78
C MET A 1 2.72 -1.65 8.26
N ARG A 2 3.52 -2.71 8.05
CA ARG A 2 4.97 -2.58 7.81
C ARG A 2 5.34 -2.54 6.32
N GLU A 3 6.39 -1.80 5.96
CA GLU A 3 6.87 -1.74 4.57
C GLU A 3 7.49 -3.06 4.09
N ARG A 4 7.59 -3.23 2.76
CA ARG A 4 8.38 -4.30 2.13
C ARG A 4 9.82 -4.29 2.60
N ASN A 5 10.33 -5.47 2.96
CA ASN A 5 11.76 -5.71 3.10
C ASN A 5 12.37 -6.05 1.73
N VAL A 6 13.42 -5.33 1.33
CA VAL A 6 14.15 -5.57 0.08
C VAL A 6 15.45 -6.36 0.27
N GLY A 7 15.77 -6.73 1.52
CA GLY A 7 16.95 -7.51 1.90
C GLY A 7 18.23 -6.67 1.98
N HIS A 8 18.55 -5.94 0.91
CA HIS A 8 19.72 -5.08 0.80
C HIS A 8 19.43 -3.82 -0.04
N GLU A 9 20.40 -2.90 -0.08
CA GLU A 9 20.30 -1.69 -0.89
C GLU A 9 20.16 -2.02 -2.38
N ILE A 10 19.19 -1.38 -3.03
CA ILE A 10 18.94 -1.56 -4.46
C ILE A 10 19.51 -0.36 -5.20
N ALA A 11 20.54 -0.59 -6.01
CA ALA A 11 21.17 0.46 -6.82
C ALA A 11 20.16 1.18 -7.74
N ASP A 12 19.27 0.42 -8.39
CA ASP A 12 18.21 0.94 -9.26
C ASP A 12 16.82 0.45 -8.81
N PHE A 13 16.17 1.26 -7.97
CA PHE A 13 14.87 0.90 -7.39
C PHE A 13 13.75 0.71 -8.42
N TRP A 14 13.66 1.59 -9.42
CA TRP A 14 12.53 1.59 -10.36
C TRP A 14 12.48 0.37 -11.28
N PRO A 15 13.58 -0.04 -11.94
CA PRO A 15 13.62 -1.31 -12.68
C PRO A 15 13.28 -2.52 -11.80
N PHE A 16 13.80 -2.56 -10.58
CA PHE A 16 13.49 -3.63 -9.63
C PHE A 16 11.99 -3.67 -9.30
N ALA A 17 11.41 -2.53 -8.91
CA ALA A 17 9.99 -2.42 -8.60
C ALA A 17 9.14 -2.81 -9.80
N LYS A 18 9.45 -2.32 -11.00
CA LYS A 18 8.73 -2.67 -12.24
C LYS A 18 8.72 -4.18 -12.49
N ARG A 19 9.83 -4.87 -12.21
CA ARG A 19 9.90 -6.34 -12.34
C ARG A 19 9.01 -7.03 -11.31
N GLN A 20 9.00 -6.56 -10.06
CA GLN A 20 8.10 -7.10 -9.04
C GLN A 20 6.61 -6.88 -9.38
N TRP A 21 6.25 -5.75 -9.97
CA TRP A 21 4.88 -5.50 -10.38
C TRP A 21 4.45 -6.34 -11.59
N LYS A 22 5.40 -6.76 -12.44
CA LYS A 22 5.16 -7.70 -13.54
C LYS A 22 5.03 -9.15 -13.05
N ASP A 23 5.74 -9.49 -11.98
CA ASP A 23 5.76 -10.82 -11.37
C ASP A 23 5.73 -10.67 -9.84
N PHE A 24 4.55 -10.85 -9.25
CA PHE A 24 4.33 -10.64 -7.82
C PHE A 24 5.09 -11.60 -6.93
N ASP A 25 5.61 -12.71 -7.46
CA ASP A 25 6.44 -13.69 -6.76
C ASP A 25 7.94 -13.39 -6.90
N TYR A 26 8.33 -12.46 -7.78
CA TYR A 26 9.71 -12.03 -7.92
C TYR A 26 10.21 -11.31 -6.66
N LYS A 27 11.36 -11.77 -6.15
CA LYS A 27 12.08 -11.18 -5.03
C LYS A 27 13.57 -11.45 -5.13
N LEU A 28 14.35 -10.65 -4.41
CA LEU A 28 15.76 -10.95 -4.13
C LEU A 28 15.84 -12.03 -3.03
N ALA A 29 16.98 -12.71 -2.93
CA ALA A 29 17.16 -13.85 -2.01
C ALA A 29 16.77 -13.51 -0.56
N ASP A 30 17.10 -12.31 -0.09
CA ASP A 30 16.86 -11.86 1.28
C ASP A 30 15.67 -10.88 1.40
N GLY A 31 14.90 -10.71 0.33
CA GLY A 31 13.79 -9.77 0.25
C GLY A 31 12.41 -10.42 0.35
N GLU A 32 11.39 -9.59 0.28
CA GLU A 32 9.99 -10.00 0.12
C GLU A 32 9.51 -9.76 -1.31
N SER A 33 8.67 -10.67 -1.78
CA SER A 33 7.85 -10.54 -2.97
C SER A 33 6.66 -9.61 -2.71
N LEU A 34 6.04 -9.05 -3.75
CA LEU A 34 4.82 -8.26 -3.56
C LEU A 34 3.65 -9.11 -3.07
N ARG A 35 3.61 -10.40 -3.43
CA ARG A 35 2.61 -11.34 -2.91
C ARG A 35 2.72 -11.51 -1.40
N GLU A 36 3.92 -11.68 -0.87
CA GLU A 36 4.14 -11.78 0.59
C GLU A 36 3.73 -10.50 1.31
N VAL A 37 4.07 -9.33 0.75
CA VAL A 37 3.69 -8.01 1.28
C VAL A 37 2.17 -7.81 1.26
N GLN A 38 1.52 -8.14 0.15
CA GLN A 38 0.08 -8.04 -0.01
C GLN A 38 -0.64 -8.94 1.01
N ASN A 39 -0.29 -10.22 1.06
CA ASN A 39 -0.94 -11.20 1.94
C ASN A 39 -0.89 -10.78 3.41
N ARG A 40 0.27 -10.38 3.92
CA ARG A 40 0.40 -9.98 5.33
C ARG A 40 -0.35 -8.67 5.65
N ASN A 41 -0.40 -7.74 4.71
CA ASN A 41 -1.10 -6.47 4.91
C ASN A 41 -2.62 -6.63 4.82
N ILE A 42 -3.12 -7.49 3.91
CA ILE A 42 -4.54 -7.85 3.83
C ILE A 42 -4.97 -8.59 5.10
N SER A 43 -4.20 -9.58 5.55
CA SER A 43 -4.49 -10.27 6.81
C SER A 43 -4.55 -9.31 8.01
N ALA A 44 -3.61 -8.36 8.10
CA ALA A 44 -3.64 -7.34 9.13
C ALA A 44 -4.86 -6.39 9.00
N LEU A 45 -5.24 -6.02 7.77
CA LEU A 45 -6.40 -5.17 7.51
C LEU A 45 -7.70 -5.87 7.91
N GLU A 46 -7.89 -7.13 7.51
CA GLU A 46 -9.06 -7.94 7.86
C GLU A 46 -9.18 -8.12 9.38
N HIS A 47 -8.06 -8.28 10.09
CA HIS A 47 -8.06 -8.33 11.55
C HIS A 47 -8.54 -7.01 12.18
N ILE A 48 -8.09 -5.87 11.64
CA ILE A 48 -8.54 -4.55 12.08
C ILE A 48 -10.05 -4.38 11.81
N LEU A 49 -10.53 -4.75 10.61
CA LEU A 49 -11.95 -4.66 10.26
C LEU A 49 -12.81 -5.51 11.21
N ALA A 50 -12.35 -6.72 11.55
CA ALA A 50 -13.06 -7.62 12.45
C ALA A 50 -13.11 -7.11 13.91
N THR A 51 -12.08 -6.40 14.37
CA THR A 51 -11.94 -5.94 15.76
C THR A 51 -12.45 -4.53 15.99
N SER A 52 -12.57 -3.71 14.94
CA SER A 52 -13.01 -2.30 14.99
C SER A 52 -14.40 -2.09 14.40
N LYS A 53 -15.33 -3.03 14.62
CA LYS A 53 -16.72 -2.93 14.12
C LYS A 53 -17.38 -1.62 14.56
N ASN A 54 -18.02 -0.94 13.61
CA ASN A 54 -18.69 0.37 13.81
C ASN A 54 -17.77 1.51 14.24
N GLN A 55 -16.45 1.41 14.00
CA GLN A 55 -15.48 2.46 14.29
C GLN A 55 -14.85 3.01 13.00
N LYS A 56 -14.32 4.24 13.09
CA LYS A 56 -13.44 4.80 12.06
C LYS A 56 -12.00 4.62 12.52
N VAL A 57 -11.18 3.95 11.72
CA VAL A 57 -9.77 3.66 12.03
C VAL A 57 -8.87 4.41 11.06
N ALA A 58 -7.85 5.08 11.58
CA ALA A 58 -6.76 5.64 10.79
C ALA A 58 -5.55 4.69 10.85
N ILE A 59 -4.97 4.34 9.69
CA ILE A 59 -3.84 3.42 9.59
C ILE A 59 -2.65 4.15 8.95
N GLY A 60 -1.55 4.27 9.70
CA GLY A 60 -0.26 4.67 9.16
C GLY A 60 0.45 3.49 8.47
N THR A 61 0.93 3.71 7.25
CA THR A 61 1.69 2.72 6.47
C THR A 61 2.66 3.39 5.49
N HIS A 62 3.15 2.63 4.51
CA HIS A 62 4.16 3.02 3.54
C HIS A 62 3.69 2.75 2.10
N GLY A 63 4.40 3.30 1.12
CA GLY A 63 3.97 3.33 -0.28
C GLY A 63 3.72 1.96 -0.90
N THR A 64 4.62 0.98 -0.71
CA THR A 64 4.44 -0.36 -1.31
C THR A 64 3.32 -1.12 -0.61
N SER A 65 3.24 -0.99 0.72
CA SER A 65 2.19 -1.61 1.52
C SER A 65 0.79 -1.11 1.16
N LEU A 66 0.61 0.20 1.06
CA LEU A 66 -0.65 0.78 0.63
C LEU A 66 -1.02 0.35 -0.80
N SER A 67 -0.04 0.41 -1.70
CA SER A 67 -0.26 0.09 -3.12
C SER A 67 -0.62 -1.38 -3.35
N THR A 68 -0.06 -2.31 -2.56
CA THR A 68 -0.41 -3.73 -2.64
C THR A 68 -1.80 -4.01 -2.05
N ILE A 69 -2.23 -3.26 -1.02
CA ILE A 69 -3.62 -3.31 -0.53
C ILE A 69 -4.60 -2.80 -1.60
N LEU A 70 -4.29 -1.66 -2.24
CA LEU A 70 -5.10 -1.13 -3.33
C LEU A 70 -5.20 -2.13 -4.49
N ASN A 71 -4.07 -2.69 -4.91
CA ASN A 71 -4.03 -3.73 -5.95
C ASN A 71 -4.87 -4.97 -5.61
N PHE A 72 -4.95 -5.38 -4.34
CA PHE A 72 -5.77 -6.54 -3.95
C PHE A 72 -7.25 -6.31 -4.23
N TYR A 73 -7.76 -5.13 -3.88
CA TYR A 73 -9.18 -4.79 -4.09
C TYR A 73 -9.48 -4.23 -5.48
N GLN A 74 -8.48 -3.67 -6.15
CA GLN A 74 -8.56 -3.04 -7.46
C GLN A 74 -7.37 -3.51 -8.30
N PRO A 75 -7.47 -4.67 -8.99
CA PRO A 75 -6.37 -5.23 -9.77
C PRO A 75 -5.85 -4.32 -10.88
N ASP A 76 -6.63 -3.33 -11.31
CA ASP A 76 -6.21 -2.31 -12.28
C ASP A 76 -5.19 -1.32 -11.71
N PHE A 77 -5.02 -1.25 -10.38
CA PHE A 77 -3.92 -0.50 -9.76
C PHE A 77 -2.60 -1.24 -10.01
N GLN A 78 -1.72 -0.62 -10.80
CA GLN A 78 -0.52 -1.24 -11.34
C GLN A 78 0.75 -0.41 -11.06
N PHE A 79 1.87 -0.81 -11.67
CA PHE A 79 3.17 -0.15 -11.46
C PHE A 79 3.14 1.36 -11.72
N GLN A 80 2.43 1.82 -12.74
CA GLN A 80 2.33 3.23 -13.09
C GLN A 80 1.65 4.04 -11.98
N ASP A 81 0.59 3.48 -11.38
CA ASP A 81 -0.10 4.11 -10.25
C ASP A 81 0.81 4.17 -9.04
N PHE A 82 1.46 3.06 -8.68
CA PHE A 82 2.47 3.01 -7.62
C PHE A 82 3.57 4.07 -7.82
N GLN A 83 4.11 4.17 -9.03
CA GLN A 83 5.14 5.14 -9.37
C GLN A 83 4.64 6.59 -9.21
N SER A 84 3.38 6.86 -9.58
CA SER A 84 2.76 8.19 -9.42
C SER A 84 2.59 8.61 -7.95
N LEU A 85 2.54 7.64 -7.03
CA LEU A 85 2.41 7.90 -5.59
C LEU A 85 3.74 8.26 -4.91
N ALA A 86 4.89 7.86 -5.47
CA ALA A 86 6.19 8.03 -4.80
C ALA A 86 6.57 9.50 -4.53
N GLY A 87 6.01 10.45 -5.27
CA GLY A 87 6.18 11.88 -5.05
C GLY A 87 5.11 12.55 -4.18
N LYS A 88 4.06 11.81 -3.78
CA LYS A 88 2.88 12.34 -3.09
C LYS A 88 2.88 11.83 -1.65
N MET A 89 3.55 12.53 -0.75
CA MET A 89 3.61 12.15 0.66
C MET A 89 3.34 13.37 1.56
N PRO A 90 2.32 13.32 2.43
CA PRO A 90 1.44 12.18 2.69
C PRO A 90 0.45 11.91 1.54
N TYR A 91 0.12 10.64 1.28
CA TYR A 91 -1.01 10.25 0.43
C TYR A 91 -2.06 9.56 1.30
N VAL A 92 -3.29 10.07 1.26
CA VAL A 92 -4.37 9.59 2.12
C VAL A 92 -5.51 9.09 1.25
N ILE A 93 -5.99 7.89 1.57
CA ILE A 93 -7.22 7.33 1.01
C ILE A 93 -8.18 7.02 2.15
N LYS A 94 -9.47 7.17 1.87
CA LYS A 94 -10.53 6.60 2.69
C LYS A 94 -11.08 5.39 1.97
N MET A 95 -11.13 4.25 2.65
CA MET A 95 -11.74 3.02 2.15
C MET A 95 -12.98 2.70 2.97
N ASP A 96 -14.09 2.36 2.31
CA ASP A 96 -15.34 1.97 2.96
C ASP A 96 -15.55 0.46 2.80
N PHE A 97 -16.00 -0.18 3.89
CA PHE A 97 -16.20 -1.62 3.98
C PHE A 97 -17.56 -1.94 4.61
N ALA A 98 -18.20 -3.01 4.13
CA ALA A 98 -19.29 -3.69 4.81
C ALA A 98 -18.75 -4.99 5.42
N GLU A 99 -18.46 -4.94 6.73
CA GLU A 99 -17.68 -5.98 7.41
C GLU A 99 -16.29 -6.14 6.75
N ASN A 100 -16.02 -7.30 6.12
CA ASN A 100 -14.79 -7.55 5.39
C ASN A 100 -14.93 -7.33 3.87
N ASN A 101 -16.11 -6.90 3.40
CA ASN A 101 -16.34 -6.65 1.99
C ASN A 101 -15.97 -5.21 1.64
N TYR A 102 -14.97 -5.06 0.78
CA TYR A 102 -14.61 -3.76 0.21
C TYR A 102 -15.77 -3.19 -0.62
N LEU A 103 -16.07 -1.90 -0.42
CA LEU A 103 -17.11 -1.19 -1.17
C LEU A 103 -16.48 -0.19 -2.14
N THR A 104 -15.75 0.78 -1.59
CA THR A 104 -15.17 1.90 -2.34
C THR A 104 -13.90 2.40 -1.70
N HIS A 105 -13.14 3.19 -2.46
CA HIS A 105 -12.15 4.08 -1.88
C HIS A 105 -12.21 5.44 -2.59
N GLN A 106 -11.72 6.46 -1.89
CA GLN A 106 -11.55 7.81 -2.43
C GLN A 106 -10.23 8.39 -1.95
N VAL A 107 -9.55 9.11 -2.84
CA VAL A 107 -8.36 9.88 -2.48
C VAL A 107 -8.81 11.11 -1.70
N ILE A 108 -8.19 11.34 -0.55
CA ILE A 108 -8.34 12.59 0.20
C ILE A 108 -7.23 13.51 -0.27
N GLU A 109 -7.61 14.59 -0.96
CA GLU A 109 -6.67 15.62 -1.38
C GLU A 109 -6.06 16.30 -0.16
N ILE A 110 -4.75 16.46 -0.21
CA ILE A 110 -3.99 17.15 0.83
C ILE A 110 -3.37 18.37 0.19
N ASP A 111 -3.58 19.52 0.81
CA ASP A 111 -2.88 20.74 0.49
C ASP A 111 -1.43 20.62 0.96
N TYR A 112 -0.52 20.35 0.02
CA TYR A 112 0.91 20.21 0.29
C TYR A 112 1.60 21.56 0.56
N ASP A 113 0.96 22.69 0.22
CA ASP A 113 1.52 24.03 0.37
C ASP A 113 1.22 24.63 1.76
N ASN A 114 0.23 24.08 2.49
CA ASN A 114 -0.06 24.43 3.89
C ASN A 114 0.77 23.64 4.92
N LYS A 115 2.08 23.49 4.69
CA LYS A 115 3.01 23.02 5.74
C LYS A 115 3.17 24.11 6.81
N LYS A 116 2.15 24.29 7.66
CA LYS A 116 2.39 24.87 8.99
C LYS A 116 3.24 23.84 9.75
N SER A 117 4.51 24.21 9.93
CA SER A 117 5.42 23.58 10.89
C SER A 117 4.73 23.53 12.24
N TYR A 118 4.37 22.32 12.67
CA TYR A 118 4.06 22.00 14.05
C TYR A 118 5.36 21.73 14.81
#